data_AF-A0A2J7ZKC1-F1
#
_entry.id   AF-A0A2J7ZKC1-F1
#
_cell.length_a   1.000
_cell.length_b   1.000
_cell.length_c   1.000
_cell.angle_alpha   90.00
_cell.angle_beta   90.00
_cell.angle_gamma   90.00
#
_symmetry.space_group_name_H-M   'P 1'
#
loop_
_entity.id
_entity.type
_entity.pdbx_description
1 polymer ?
#
loop_
_entity_poly.entity_id
_entity_poly.type
_entity_poly.pdbx_seq_one_letter_code
_entity_poly.pdbx_strand_id
1 'polypeptide(L)'
;MTRNHTPVEECMARNCYNQSMQADLARSAAAGIDYDREAHNPLLVRAVYGLRPPKMILLARNPIDRLFSAFHGYPHYHGKYGKNSAGFTAYVKEQ
;
A
#
# COMPACT_ATOMS: atom_id res chain seq x y z
N MET A 1 2.69 31.74 -15.33
CA MET A 1 1.40 31.03 -15.28
C MET A 1 1.23 30.43 -13.90
N THR A 2 0.44 31.05 -13.04
CA THR A 2 0.08 30.52 -11.72
C THR A 2 -0.86 29.32 -11.92
N ARG A 3 -0.46 28.13 -11.46
CA ARG A 3 -1.34 26.96 -11.46
C ARG A 3 -2.47 27.23 -10.48
N ASN A 4 -3.69 27.37 -10.99
CA ASN A 4 -4.89 27.35 -10.14
C ASN A 4 -5.02 25.93 -9.57
N HIS A 5 -4.57 25.75 -8.33
CA HIS A 5 -4.75 24.52 -7.59
C HIS A 5 -6.15 24.55 -6.95
N THR A 6 -7.03 23.63 -7.38
CA THR A 6 -8.31 23.39 -6.70
C THR A 6 -8.04 22.85 -5.30
N PRO A 7 -8.68 23.41 -4.25
CA PRO A 7 -8.60 22.84 -2.90
C PRO A 7 -9.00 21.37 -2.89
N VAL A 8 -8.32 20.56 -2.06
CA VAL A 8 -8.52 19.11 -2.04
C VAL A 8 -9.97 18.76 -1.70
N GLU A 9 -10.62 19.46 -0.76
CA GLU A 9 -12.01 19.17 -0.42
C GLU A 9 -12.94 19.40 -1.62
N GLU A 10 -12.72 20.48 -2.37
CA GLU A 10 -13.53 20.79 -3.55
C GLU A 10 -13.30 19.75 -4.67
N CYS A 11 -12.05 19.35 -4.92
CA CYS A 11 -11.80 18.31 -5.91
C CYS A 11 -12.43 16.98 -5.51
N MET A 12 -12.26 16.57 -4.25
CA MET A 12 -12.82 15.32 -3.74
C MET A 12 -14.35 15.30 -3.82
N ALA A 13 -15.00 16.44 -3.57
CA ALA A 13 -16.46 16.55 -3.66
C ALA A 13 -16.99 16.50 -5.10
N ARG A 14 -16.24 17.03 -6.08
CA ARG A 14 -16.75 17.22 -7.46
C ARG A 14 -16.24 16.19 -8.45
N ASN A 15 -14.94 15.88 -8.42
CA ASN A 15 -14.24 15.23 -9.53
C ASN A 15 -13.34 14.07 -9.09
N CYS A 16 -12.45 14.32 -8.13
CA CYS A 16 -11.36 13.43 -7.75
C CYS A 16 -11.87 12.06 -7.27
N TYR A 17 -12.94 12.01 -6.47
CA TYR A 17 -13.46 10.73 -5.96
C TYR A 17 -13.97 9.82 -7.09
N ASN A 18 -14.83 10.35 -7.96
CA ASN A 18 -15.41 9.57 -9.06
C ASN A 18 -14.33 9.13 -10.06
N GLN A 19 -13.36 9.98 -10.35
CA GLN A 19 -12.24 9.63 -11.23
C GLN A 19 -11.38 8.51 -10.64
N SER A 20 -11.05 8.58 -9.34
CA SER A 20 -10.30 7.53 -8.66
C SER A 20 -11.06 6.19 -8.66
N MET A 21 -12.37 6.21 -8.37
CA MET A 21 -13.20 5.00 -8.43
C MET A 21 -13.19 4.35 -9.82
N GLN A 22 -13.29 5.15 -10.88
CA GLN A 22 -13.25 4.64 -12.26
C GLN A 22 -11.87 4.09 -12.63
N ALA A 23 -10.78 4.74 -12.17
CA ALA A 23 -9.43 4.25 -12.40
C ALA A 23 -9.17 2.91 -11.69
N ASP A 24 -9.66 2.77 -10.45
CA ASP A 24 -9.53 1.52 -9.68
C ASP A 24 -10.34 0.39 -10.33
N LEU A 25 -11.58 0.65 -10.76
CA LEU A 25 -12.41 -0.31 -11.51
C LEU A 25 -11.70 -0.79 -12.78
N ALA A 26 -11.16 0.14 -13.57
CA ALA A 26 -10.44 -0.18 -14.80
C ALA A 26 -9.19 -1.02 -14.52
N ARG A 27 -8.44 -0.71 -13.45
CA ARG A 27 -7.24 -1.46 -13.08
C ARG A 27 -7.58 -2.87 -12.58
N SER A 28 -8.63 -3.03 -11.77
CA SER A 28 -9.09 -4.33 -11.31
C SER A 28 -9.53 -5.22 -12.48
N ALA A 29 -10.30 -4.66 -13.42
CA ALA A 29 -10.70 -5.37 -14.64
C ALA A 29 -9.47 -5.82 -15.46
N ALA A 30 -8.49 -4.94 -15.66
CA ALA A 30 -7.26 -5.27 -16.38
C ALA A 30 -6.41 -6.35 -15.68
N ALA A 31 -6.53 -6.47 -14.37
CA ALA A 31 -5.82 -7.47 -13.56
C ALA A 31 -6.63 -8.77 -13.36
N GLY A 32 -7.86 -8.87 -13.88
CA GLY A 32 -8.74 -10.02 -13.68
C GLY A 32 -9.22 -10.17 -12.23
N ILE A 33 -9.24 -9.09 -11.45
CA ILE A 33 -9.65 -9.05 -10.05
C ILE A 33 -11.15 -8.70 -9.98
N ASP A 34 -11.91 -9.48 -9.23
CA ASP A 34 -13.31 -9.15 -8.94
C ASP A 34 -13.36 -7.92 -8.01
N TYR A 35 -13.81 -6.78 -8.54
CA TYR A 35 -13.82 -5.54 -7.79
C TYR A 35 -14.69 -5.60 -6.53
N ASP A 36 -15.86 -6.23 -6.65
CA ASP A 36 -16.87 -6.28 -5.60
C ASP A 36 -16.57 -7.34 -4.54
N ARG A 37 -15.68 -8.30 -4.82
CA ARG A 37 -15.37 -9.39 -3.88
C ARG A 37 -13.94 -9.37 -3.37
N GLU A 38 -13.02 -8.81 -4.15
CA GLU A 38 -11.57 -8.92 -3.90
C GLU A 38 -10.89 -7.55 -3.77
N ALA A 39 -11.41 -6.50 -4.42
CA ALA A 39 -10.77 -5.18 -4.42
C ALA A 39 -11.21 -4.26 -3.26
N HIS A 40 -11.91 -4.77 -2.23
CA HIS A 40 -12.55 -4.00 -1.15
C HIS A 40 -11.65 -3.19 -0.20
N ASN A 41 -10.32 -3.20 -0.40
CA ASN A 41 -9.40 -2.51 0.50
C ASN A 41 -9.48 -0.96 0.50
N PRO A 42 -9.78 -0.26 -0.61
CA PRO A 42 -9.94 1.20 -0.60
C PRO A 42 -11.24 1.68 0.08
N LEU A 43 -12.30 0.86 0.06
CA LEU A 43 -13.61 1.24 0.62
C LEU A 43 -13.73 0.97 2.13
N LEU A 44 -13.04 -0.04 2.66
CA LEU A 44 -12.88 -0.23 4.11
C LEU A 44 -12.27 1.02 4.77
N VAL A 45 -11.28 1.61 4.10
CA VAL A 45 -10.68 2.88 4.49
C VAL A 45 -11.75 3.99 4.43
N ARG A 46 -12.50 4.14 3.34
CA ARG A 46 -13.56 5.17 3.24
C ARG A 46 -14.68 5.03 4.29
N ALA A 47 -15.10 3.82 4.63
CA ALA A 47 -16.10 3.57 5.67
C ALA A 47 -15.63 4.04 7.06
N VAL A 48 -14.32 3.90 7.34
CA VAL A 48 -13.70 4.35 8.59
C VAL A 48 -13.45 5.87 8.61
N TYR A 49 -13.02 6.46 7.49
CA TYR A 49 -12.63 7.88 7.44
C TYR A 49 -13.80 8.85 7.13
N GLY A 50 -14.93 8.36 6.62
CA GLY A 50 -16.09 9.20 6.26
C GLY A 50 -15.71 10.28 5.26
N LEU A 51 -16.34 11.47 5.32
CA LEU A 51 -16.02 12.62 4.45
C LEU A 51 -14.61 13.20 4.68
N ARG A 52 -13.94 12.86 5.78
CA ARG A 52 -12.61 13.39 6.07
C ARG A 52 -11.58 12.67 5.21
N PRO A 53 -10.68 13.38 4.52
CA PRO A 53 -9.60 12.73 3.81
C PRO A 53 -8.76 11.92 4.82
N PRO A 54 -8.45 10.63 4.54
CA PRO A 54 -7.61 9.85 5.40
C PRO A 54 -6.25 10.54 5.56
N LYS A 55 -5.82 10.74 6.80
CA LYS A 55 -4.44 11.16 7.07
C LYS A 55 -3.57 9.92 6.97
N MET A 56 -2.91 9.75 5.83
CA MET A 56 -1.93 8.69 5.64
C MET A 56 -0.62 9.10 6.31
N ILE A 57 -0.19 8.34 7.31
CA ILE A 57 1.15 8.46 7.88
C ILE A 57 1.99 7.36 7.25
N LEU A 58 2.87 7.74 6.32
CA LEU A 58 3.82 6.82 5.72
C LEU A 58 5.09 6.77 6.57
N LEU A 59 5.37 5.60 7.17
CA LEU A 59 6.62 5.34 7.87
C LEU A 59 7.59 4.63 6.90
N ALA A 60 8.51 5.40 6.33
CA ALA A 60 9.59 4.85 5.52
C ALA A 60 10.74 4.40 6.43
N ARG A 61 11.41 3.31 6.05
CA ARG A 61 12.62 2.79 6.69
C ARG A 61 13.63 2.42 5.61
N ASN A 62 14.92 2.51 5.93
CA ASN A 62 15.96 1.96 5.07
C ASN A 62 15.62 0.50 4.71
N PRO A 63 15.65 0.13 3.41
CA PRO A 63 15.26 -1.20 2.96
C PRO A 63 16.09 -2.31 3.61
N ILE A 64 17.38 -2.10 3.84
CA ILE A 64 18.26 -3.09 4.49
C ILE A 64 17.86 -3.31 5.94
N ASP A 65 17.58 -2.23 6.69
CA ASP A 65 17.12 -2.33 8.08
C ASP A 65 15.76 -3.01 8.21
N ARG A 66 14.89 -2.80 7.21
CA ARG A 66 13.60 -3.50 7.10
C ARG A 66 13.82 -4.99 6.90
N LEU A 67 14.69 -5.38 5.97
CA LEU A 67 15.00 -6.79 5.70
C LEU A 67 15.64 -7.46 6.92
N PHE A 68 16.59 -6.79 7.57
CA PHE A 68 17.22 -7.27 8.79
C PHE A 68 16.20 -7.50 9.90
N SER A 69 15.31 -6.52 10.13
CA SER A 69 14.27 -6.64 11.15
C SER A 69 13.25 -7.74 10.83
N ALA A 70 12.92 -7.92 9.55
CA ALA A 70 12.03 -9.00 9.13
C ALA A 70 12.68 -10.37 9.39
N PHE A 71 13.92 -10.57 8.94
CA PHE A 71 14.63 -11.82 9.10
C PHE A 71 14.75 -12.24 10.57
N HIS A 72 15.16 -11.31 11.44
CA HIS A 72 15.37 -11.60 12.86
C HIS A 72 14.08 -11.55 13.69
N GLY A 73 13.07 -10.80 13.26
CA GLY A 73 11.81 -10.62 13.96
C GLY A 73 10.80 -11.73 13.70
N TYR A 74 10.90 -12.44 12.56
CA TYR A 74 9.97 -13.50 12.19
C TYR A 74 10.65 -14.88 12.18
N PRO A 75 10.40 -15.74 13.20
CA PRO A 75 11.11 -17.02 13.34
C PRO A 75 10.97 -18.00 12.17
N HIS A 76 9.91 -17.88 11.35
CA HIS A 76 9.68 -18.79 10.23
C HIS A 76 10.77 -18.69 9.15
N TYR A 77 11.47 -17.55 9.03
CA TYR A 77 12.61 -17.42 8.13
C TYR A 77 13.80 -18.27 8.56
N HIS A 78 13.99 -18.51 9.86
CA HIS A 78 15.07 -19.34 10.35
C HIS A 78 14.92 -20.81 9.95
N GLY A 79 13.68 -21.28 9.74
CA GLY A 79 13.43 -22.66 9.28
C GLY A 79 13.94 -22.90 7.86
N LYS A 80 13.87 -21.88 6.99
CA LYS A 80 14.33 -21.97 5.60
C LYS A 80 15.80 -21.61 5.43
N TYR A 81 16.26 -20.54 6.08
CA TYR A 81 17.57 -19.95 5.82
C TYR A 81 18.60 -20.20 6.93
N GLY A 82 18.17 -20.64 8.11
CA GLY A 82 19.01 -20.77 9.30
C GLY A 82 19.17 -19.46 10.08
N LYS A 83 19.35 -19.53 11.40
CA LYS A 83 19.49 -18.36 12.29
C LYS A 83 20.95 -17.90 12.38
N ASN A 84 21.53 -17.46 11.27
CA ASN A 84 22.92 -16.96 11.23
C ASN A 84 23.12 -15.93 10.10
N SER A 85 24.32 -15.36 10.02
CA SER A 85 24.67 -14.34 9.01
C SER A 85 24.55 -14.84 7.58
N ALA A 86 24.94 -16.09 7.32
CA ALA A 86 24.80 -16.71 5.99
C ALA A 86 23.31 -16.87 5.60
N GLY A 87 22.47 -17.23 6.56
CA GLY A 87 21.03 -17.30 6.39
C GLY A 87 20.41 -15.95 6.08
N PHE A 88 20.86 -14.89 6.75
CA PHE A 88 20.43 -13.53 6.42
C PHE A 88 20.81 -13.16 4.97
N THR A 89 22.04 -13.45 4.55
CA THR A 89 22.48 -13.22 3.16
C THR A 89 21.64 -14.01 2.15
N ALA A 90 21.29 -15.27 2.46
CA ALA A 90 20.44 -16.09 1.61
C ALA A 90 19.02 -15.51 1.50
N TYR A 91 18.43 -15.09 2.63
CA TYR A 91 17.14 -14.41 2.65
C TYR A 91 17.14 -13.15 1.80
N VAL A 92 18.15 -12.28 1.94
CA VAL A 92 18.26 -11.02 1.18
C VAL A 92 18.36 -11.26 -0.33
N LYS A 93 19.01 -12.35 -0.78
CA LYS A 93 19.12 -12.67 -2.21
C LYS A 93 17.79 -13.03 -2.88
N GLU A 94 16.77 -13.41 -2.11
CA GLU A 94 15.47 -13.83 -2.63
C GLU A 94 14.39 -12.73 -2.56
N GLN A 95 14.71 -11.54 -2.03
CA GLN A 95 13.79 -10.39 -1.95
C GLN A 95 13.96 -9.46 -3.14
#